data_AF-A0A431KE66-F1
#
_entry.id   AF-A0A431KE66-F1
#
_cell.length_a   1.000
_cell.length_b   1.000
_cell.length_c   1.000
_cell.angle_alpha   90.00
_cell.angle_beta   90.00
_cell.angle_gamma   90.00
#
_symmetry.space_group_name_H-M   'P 1'
#
loop_
_entity.id
_entity.type
_entity.pdbx_description
1 polymer ?
#
loop_
_entity_poly.entity_id
_entity_poly.type
_entity_poly.pdbx_seq_one_letter_code
_entity_poly.pdbx_strand_id
1 'polypeptide(L)'
;MYSRVHFSRAGLALAVTAIAVMAPCSAFALSIDVNCNGMKVGAISVDSDGAGISGGFTSIVGGPPATLGAAAQACGEDHFNWYQVRVGGGEPPPAANGVKPTIPFVDPPPGGWNYGWADNLPWYWDEYGPKDGKNPDGTAYDNGYLLKNQVTKDTLKFSDYPAGSDKVFNTWLVSLNADGSFHDWHEGFSWEYSNTNNTVSNIKALTASPTDAQYKNIIGGFASSVPEPWSASLALVGLMTLMRKPRRS
;
A
#
# COMPACT_ATOMS: atom_id res chain seq x y z
N MET A 1 -92.10 -22.39 -12.09
CA MET A 1 -91.62 -23.22 -13.21
C MET A 1 -90.27 -22.66 -13.68
N TYR A 2 -89.25 -23.52 -13.70
CA TYR A 2 -87.93 -23.38 -14.35
C TYR A 2 -86.95 -22.26 -13.93
N SER A 3 -86.10 -22.63 -12.98
CA SER A 3 -84.62 -22.52 -12.92
C SER A 3 -83.88 -21.77 -14.04
N ARG A 4 -83.05 -20.79 -13.65
CA ARG A 4 -81.78 -20.45 -14.33
C ARG A 4 -80.68 -20.18 -13.32
N VAL A 5 -79.69 -21.06 -13.31
CA VAL A 5 -78.42 -20.93 -12.58
C VAL A 5 -77.47 -20.12 -13.47
N HIS A 6 -76.98 -18.98 -12.98
CA HIS A 6 -75.88 -18.26 -13.61
C HIS A 6 -74.56 -18.62 -12.91
N PHE A 7 -73.74 -19.42 -13.58
CA PHE A 7 -72.34 -19.61 -13.24
C PHE A 7 -71.55 -18.35 -13.60
N SER A 8 -71.05 -17.63 -12.60
CA SER A 8 -70.08 -16.56 -12.80
C SER A 8 -68.67 -17.15 -12.66
N ARG A 9 -67.85 -16.97 -13.69
CA ARG A 9 -66.49 -17.52 -13.81
C ARG A 9 -65.56 -16.84 -12.81
N ALA A 10 -65.00 -17.61 -11.89
CA ALA A 10 -63.85 -17.18 -11.08
C ALA A 10 -62.62 -17.05 -11.98
N GLY A 11 -62.17 -15.81 -12.21
CA GLY A 11 -60.90 -15.53 -12.85
C GLY A 11 -59.76 -15.81 -11.88
N LEU A 12 -59.02 -16.89 -12.12
CA LEU A 12 -57.79 -17.21 -11.41
C LEU A 12 -56.66 -16.34 -12.01
N ALA A 13 -56.35 -15.22 -11.36
CA ALA A 13 -55.18 -14.41 -11.73
C ALA A 13 -53.92 -15.12 -11.23
N LEU A 14 -53.14 -15.68 -12.15
CA LEU A 14 -51.79 -16.19 -11.87
C LEU A 14 -50.87 -15.00 -11.56
N ALA A 15 -50.55 -14.79 -10.29
CA ALA A 15 -49.48 -13.87 -9.91
C ALA A 15 -48.13 -14.53 -10.22
N VAL A 16 -47.49 -14.10 -11.30
CA VAL A 16 -46.10 -14.48 -11.61
C VAL A 16 -45.20 -13.62 -10.75
N THR A 17 -44.73 -14.18 -9.63
CA THR A 17 -43.72 -13.54 -8.79
C THR A 17 -42.38 -13.60 -9.52
N ALA A 18 -41.94 -12.47 -10.07
CA ALA A 18 -40.59 -12.33 -10.60
C ALA A 18 -39.61 -12.40 -9.41
N ILE A 19 -38.96 -13.55 -9.21
CA ILE A 19 -37.83 -13.66 -8.30
C ILE A 19 -36.65 -12.99 -9.01
N ALA A 20 -36.35 -11.75 -8.63
CA ALA A 20 -35.10 -11.11 -9.00
C ALA A 20 -33.96 -11.89 -8.33
N VAL A 21 -33.26 -12.70 -9.12
CA VAL A 21 -32.00 -13.32 -8.69
C VAL A 21 -30.99 -12.17 -8.59
N MET A 22 -30.81 -11.64 -7.38
CA MET A 22 -29.66 -10.78 -7.10
C MET A 22 -28.43 -11.67 -7.22
N ALA A 23 -27.70 -11.53 -8.33
CA ALA A 23 -26.39 -12.13 -8.45
C ALA A 23 -25.55 -11.60 -7.27
N PRO A 24 -25.02 -12.47 -6.40
CA PRO A 24 -24.12 -12.03 -5.36
C PRO A 24 -22.91 -11.39 -6.07
N CYS A 25 -22.71 -10.10 -5.86
CA CYS A 25 -21.44 -9.48 -6.15
C CYS A 25 -20.46 -10.16 -5.19
N SER A 26 -19.74 -11.17 -5.66
CA SER A 26 -18.73 -11.84 -4.85
C SER A 26 -17.62 -10.84 -4.60
N ALA A 27 -17.59 -10.28 -3.38
CA ALA A 27 -16.41 -9.59 -2.87
C ALA A 27 -15.25 -10.59 -2.93
N PHE A 28 -14.24 -10.29 -3.73
CA PHE A 28 -13.06 -11.13 -3.89
C PHE A 28 -12.08 -10.78 -2.76
N ALA A 29 -12.23 -11.45 -1.62
CA ALA A 29 -11.23 -11.40 -0.57
C ALA A 29 -10.05 -12.32 -0.93
N LEU A 30 -8.88 -11.73 -1.19
CA LEU A 30 -7.63 -12.46 -1.34
C LEU A 30 -6.94 -12.55 0.02
N SER A 31 -6.54 -13.76 0.42
CA SER A 31 -5.72 -13.98 1.62
C SER A 31 -4.42 -14.70 1.25
N ILE A 32 -3.29 -14.16 1.69
CA ILE A 32 -1.95 -14.66 1.37
C ILE A 32 -1.17 -14.80 2.66
N ASP A 33 -0.69 -16.00 2.94
CA ASP A 33 0.13 -16.25 4.13
C ASP A 33 1.51 -15.62 3.97
N VAL A 34 1.97 -14.96 5.04
CA VAL A 34 3.34 -14.41 5.10
C VAL A 34 4.19 -15.30 5.99
N ASN A 35 5.30 -15.76 5.44
CA ASN A 35 6.18 -16.72 6.11
C ASN A 35 7.59 -16.17 6.25
N CYS A 36 8.11 -16.23 7.48
CA CYS A 36 9.49 -15.87 7.79
C CYS A 36 10.23 -17.09 8.32
N ASN A 37 11.35 -17.44 7.70
CA ASN A 37 12.16 -18.60 8.11
C ASN A 37 11.34 -19.92 8.21
N GLY A 38 10.35 -20.09 7.33
CA GLY A 38 9.45 -21.25 7.33
C GLY A 38 8.33 -21.22 8.38
N MET A 39 8.21 -20.14 9.17
CA MET A 39 7.12 -19.92 10.12
C MET A 39 6.12 -18.90 9.56
N LYS A 40 4.83 -19.22 9.59
CA LYS A 40 3.77 -18.25 9.29
C LYS A 40 3.72 -17.18 10.38
N VAL A 41 3.98 -15.92 10.02
CA VAL A 41 3.97 -14.78 10.94
C VAL A 41 2.68 -13.98 10.86
N GLY A 42 1.94 -14.11 9.77
CA GLY A 42 0.66 -13.43 9.56
C GLY A 42 0.05 -13.75 8.21
N ALA A 43 -0.90 -12.92 7.79
CA ALA A 43 -1.47 -12.99 6.46
C ALA A 43 -1.80 -11.59 5.93
N ILE A 44 -1.64 -11.41 4.63
CA ILE A 44 -2.16 -10.29 3.87
C ILE A 44 -3.62 -10.61 3.53
N SER A 45 -4.53 -9.69 3.81
CA SER A 45 -5.92 -9.76 3.38
C SER A 45 -6.24 -8.52 2.57
N VAL A 46 -6.78 -8.68 1.37
CA VAL A 46 -7.14 -7.59 0.47
C VAL A 46 -8.52 -7.83 -0.11
N ASP A 47 -9.34 -6.79 -0.10
CA ASP A 47 -10.68 -6.77 -0.68
C ASP A 47 -10.84 -5.54 -1.57
N SER A 48 -11.76 -5.62 -2.53
CA SER A 48 -12.17 -4.48 -3.33
C SER A 48 -13.60 -4.07 -3.02
N ASP A 49 -13.81 -2.77 -2.85
CA ASP A 49 -15.13 -2.16 -2.73
C ASP A 49 -15.66 -1.63 -4.08
N GLY A 50 -15.03 -2.02 -5.19
CA GLY A 50 -15.28 -1.52 -6.52
C GLY A 50 -14.35 -0.36 -6.89
N ALA A 51 -14.36 0.74 -6.14
CA ALA A 51 -13.61 1.95 -6.51
C ALA A 51 -12.11 1.84 -6.21
N GLY A 52 -11.72 0.97 -5.28
CA GLY A 52 -10.33 0.73 -4.94
C GLY A 52 -10.11 -0.63 -4.29
N ILE A 53 -8.97 -0.74 -3.63
CA ILE A 53 -8.58 -1.88 -2.82
C ILE A 53 -8.32 -1.41 -1.38
N SER A 54 -8.69 -2.24 -0.42
CA SER A 54 -8.37 -2.03 0.99
C SER A 54 -8.02 -3.35 1.66
N GLY A 55 -7.23 -3.28 2.73
CA GLY A 55 -6.75 -4.48 3.38
C GLY A 55 -5.60 -4.21 4.33
N GLY A 56 -4.73 -5.20 4.47
CA GLY A 56 -3.52 -5.08 5.26
C GLY A 56 -2.85 -6.41 5.55
N PHE A 57 -1.71 -6.33 6.23
CA PHE A 57 -1.02 -7.46 6.81
C PHE A 57 -1.39 -7.53 8.30
N THR A 58 -1.90 -8.67 8.75
CA THR A 58 -2.21 -8.92 10.16
C THR A 58 -1.29 -10.00 10.72
N SER A 59 -0.53 -9.63 11.76
CA SER A 59 0.33 -10.54 12.53
C SER A 59 -0.50 -11.51 13.36
N ILE A 60 -0.02 -12.74 13.46
CA ILE A 60 -0.58 -13.79 14.34
C ILE A 60 0.39 -14.21 15.45
N VAL A 61 1.55 -13.54 15.56
CA VAL A 61 2.63 -13.88 16.51
C VAL A 61 2.83 -12.79 17.57
N GLY A 62 3.52 -13.11 18.66
CA GLY A 62 3.79 -12.18 19.77
C GLY A 62 2.98 -12.39 21.05
N GLY A 63 2.34 -13.56 21.19
CA GLY A 63 1.49 -13.90 22.35
C GLY A 63 0.12 -13.21 22.29
N PRO A 64 -0.76 -13.38 23.29
CA PRO A 64 -2.03 -12.68 23.34
C PRO A 64 -1.88 -11.32 24.03
N PRO A 65 -2.15 -10.18 23.34
CA PRO A 65 -2.48 -10.03 21.91
C PRO A 65 -1.24 -9.95 20.99
N ALA A 66 -1.39 -10.45 19.75
CA ALA A 66 -0.37 -10.45 18.71
C ALA A 66 0.13 -9.03 18.41
N THR A 67 1.33 -8.90 17.81
CA THR A 67 1.91 -7.61 17.46
C THR A 67 2.65 -7.62 16.13
N LEU A 68 2.66 -6.47 15.44
CA LEU A 68 3.51 -6.27 14.26
C LEU A 68 5.00 -6.41 14.62
N GLY A 69 5.42 -5.85 15.76
CA GLY A 69 6.82 -5.94 16.21
C GLY A 69 7.29 -7.37 16.44
N ALA A 70 6.43 -8.27 16.93
CA ALA A 70 6.79 -9.68 17.06
C ALA A 70 6.89 -10.40 15.71
N ALA A 71 6.05 -10.02 14.72
CA ALA A 71 6.19 -10.52 13.37
C ALA A 71 7.51 -10.06 12.75
N ALA A 72 7.82 -8.76 12.83
CA ALA A 72 9.08 -8.21 12.32
C ALA A 72 10.30 -8.89 13.00
N GLN A 73 10.28 -9.05 14.33
CA GLN A 73 11.32 -9.77 15.05
C GLN A 73 11.48 -11.23 14.61
N ALA A 74 10.39 -11.94 14.29
CA ALA A 74 10.45 -13.31 13.78
C ALA A 74 11.07 -13.40 12.38
N CYS A 75 11.00 -12.31 11.62
CA CYS A 75 11.62 -12.14 10.31
C CYS A 75 13.04 -11.57 10.38
N GLY A 76 13.46 -11.02 11.52
CA GLY A 76 14.81 -10.47 11.74
C GLY A 76 14.94 -8.99 11.37
N GLU A 77 13.84 -8.26 11.34
CA GLU A 77 13.75 -6.88 10.87
C GLU A 77 13.12 -5.93 11.91
N ASP A 78 13.07 -4.64 11.61
CA ASP A 78 12.56 -3.61 12.54
C ASP A 78 11.04 -3.42 12.42
N HIS A 79 10.55 -3.22 11.20
CA HIS A 79 9.13 -3.04 10.92
C HIS A 79 8.80 -3.36 9.45
N PHE A 80 7.51 -3.32 9.14
CA PHE A 80 6.97 -3.51 7.79
C PHE A 80 6.48 -2.19 7.19
N ASN A 81 6.53 -2.09 5.87
CA ASN A 81 5.84 -1.09 5.07
C ASN A 81 5.31 -1.77 3.78
N TRP A 82 4.64 -1.03 2.90
CA TRP A 82 4.24 -1.53 1.59
C TRP A 82 5.13 -0.94 0.51
N TYR A 83 5.29 -1.71 -0.57
CA TYR A 83 5.95 -1.27 -1.78
C TYR A 83 5.01 -1.48 -2.96
N GLN A 84 4.62 -0.42 -3.65
CA GLN A 84 3.74 -0.48 -4.80
C GLN A 84 4.44 0.02 -6.07
N VAL A 85 4.20 -0.68 -7.18
CA VAL A 85 4.66 -0.30 -8.52
C VAL A 85 3.48 -0.28 -9.46
N ARG A 86 3.34 0.83 -10.17
CA ARG A 86 2.46 0.89 -11.33
C ARG A 86 3.19 0.31 -12.53
N VAL A 87 2.68 -0.81 -13.05
CA VAL A 87 3.28 -1.59 -14.15
C VAL A 87 2.52 -1.45 -15.47
N GLY A 88 1.37 -0.76 -15.48
CA GLY A 88 0.56 -0.55 -16.67
C GLY A 88 -0.49 0.55 -16.52
N GLY A 89 -1.10 0.93 -17.64
CA GLY A 89 -2.17 1.92 -17.70
C GLY A 89 -1.86 3.18 -18.51
N GLY A 90 -2.70 4.21 -18.36
CA GLY A 90 -2.50 5.51 -19.02
C GLY A 90 -1.30 6.32 -18.49
N GLU A 91 -0.93 7.40 -19.18
CA GLU A 91 0.20 8.25 -18.78
C GLU A 91 0.06 8.77 -17.33
N PRO A 92 1.10 8.69 -16.49
CA PRO A 92 1.02 9.20 -15.12
C PRO A 92 1.03 10.74 -15.08
N PRO A 93 0.51 11.34 -14.00
CA PRO A 93 0.72 12.75 -13.74
C PRO A 93 2.22 13.05 -13.50
N PRO A 94 2.64 14.33 -13.55
CA PRO A 94 3.99 14.71 -13.15
C PRO A 94 4.24 14.47 -11.66
N ALA A 95 5.42 13.95 -11.32
CA ALA A 95 5.90 13.92 -9.94
C ALA A 95 6.16 15.34 -9.41
N ALA A 96 6.45 15.49 -8.11
CA ALA A 96 6.71 16.78 -7.47
C ALA A 96 7.86 17.57 -8.09
N ASN A 97 8.82 16.88 -8.73
CA ASN A 97 9.92 17.51 -9.48
C ASN A 97 9.51 17.97 -10.90
N GLY A 98 8.25 17.81 -11.29
CA GLY A 98 7.71 18.16 -12.61
C GLY A 98 7.97 17.13 -13.72
N VAL A 99 8.73 16.07 -13.44
CA VAL A 99 9.03 15.00 -14.41
C VAL A 99 7.93 13.93 -14.34
N LYS A 100 7.46 13.48 -15.50
CA LYS A 100 6.54 12.35 -15.59
C LYS A 100 7.31 11.03 -15.50
N PRO A 101 7.00 10.16 -14.52
CA PRO A 101 7.60 8.83 -14.47
C PRO A 101 7.27 8.02 -15.74
N THR A 102 8.16 7.12 -16.13
CA THR A 102 7.86 6.14 -17.19
C THR A 102 7.40 4.85 -16.53
N ILE A 103 6.33 4.23 -17.03
CA ILE A 103 5.89 2.90 -16.56
C ILE A 103 6.97 1.88 -16.96
N PRO A 104 7.45 1.03 -16.03
CA PRO A 104 7.04 0.87 -14.63
C PRO A 104 7.65 1.90 -13.66
N PHE A 105 6.91 2.32 -12.63
CA PHE A 105 7.43 3.23 -11.60
C PHE A 105 6.84 2.99 -10.20
N VAL A 106 7.55 3.43 -9.16
CA VAL A 106 7.14 3.35 -7.74
C VAL A 106 5.98 4.29 -7.48
N ASP A 107 4.95 3.82 -6.79
CA ASP A 107 3.76 4.61 -6.48
C ASP A 107 3.52 4.67 -4.96
N PRO A 108 3.49 5.87 -4.34
CA PRO A 108 3.82 7.17 -4.95
C PRO A 108 5.31 7.24 -5.37
N PRO A 109 5.66 8.09 -6.35
CA PRO A 109 7.06 8.31 -6.69
C PRO A 109 7.77 9.02 -5.53
N PRO A 110 9.09 8.80 -5.33
CA PRO A 110 9.85 9.51 -4.30
C PRO A 110 9.69 11.04 -4.41
N GLY A 111 9.35 11.67 -3.29
CA GLY A 111 9.01 13.10 -3.19
C GLY A 111 7.56 13.43 -3.53
N GLY A 112 6.77 12.44 -3.94
CA GLY A 112 5.34 12.54 -4.20
C GLY A 112 4.97 13.06 -5.60
N TRP A 113 3.69 13.33 -5.76
CA TRP A 113 3.09 13.92 -6.95
C TRP A 113 3.14 15.44 -6.89
N ASN A 114 2.95 16.12 -8.02
CA ASN A 114 2.86 17.58 -8.04
C ASN A 114 1.66 18.16 -7.25
N TYR A 115 0.73 17.32 -6.82
CA TYR A 115 -0.44 17.66 -5.99
C TYR A 115 -0.44 16.97 -4.60
N GLY A 116 0.56 16.14 -4.29
CA GLY A 116 0.55 15.36 -3.06
C GLY A 116 1.97 15.06 -2.62
N TRP A 117 2.29 15.40 -1.38
CA TRP A 117 3.61 15.10 -0.81
C TRP A 117 3.73 13.61 -0.51
N ALA A 118 4.94 13.08 -0.73
CA ALA A 118 5.39 11.82 -0.15
C ALA A 118 6.86 12.02 0.27
N ASP A 119 7.35 11.18 1.17
CA ASP A 119 8.77 11.22 1.53
C ASP A 119 9.66 10.76 0.36
N ASN A 120 10.98 10.84 0.54
CA ASN A 120 11.93 10.46 -0.52
C ASN A 120 12.30 8.97 -0.49
N LEU A 121 11.59 8.17 0.30
CA LEU A 121 11.76 6.73 0.36
C LEU A 121 10.85 6.07 -0.67
N PRO A 122 11.18 4.83 -1.09
CA PRO A 122 10.38 4.13 -2.09
C PRO A 122 9.16 3.43 -1.48
N TRP A 123 8.76 3.76 -0.26
CA TRP A 123 7.69 3.09 0.47
C TRP A 123 6.33 3.72 0.20
N TYR A 124 5.28 2.94 0.32
CA TYR A 124 3.92 3.39 0.08
C TYR A 124 3.43 4.35 1.17
N TRP A 125 3.72 4.02 2.45
CA TRP A 125 3.44 4.89 3.57
C TRP A 125 4.67 5.71 3.95
N ASP A 126 4.44 6.98 4.24
CA ASP A 126 5.48 7.92 4.62
C ASP A 126 6.03 7.61 6.02
N GLU A 127 7.34 7.51 6.16
CA GLU A 127 8.01 7.36 7.46
C GLU A 127 7.96 8.66 8.28
N TYR A 128 7.86 9.79 7.58
CA TYR A 128 7.79 11.12 8.18
C TYR A 128 6.98 12.07 7.30
N GLY A 129 6.47 13.16 7.88
CA GLY A 129 5.69 14.16 7.14
C GLY A 129 6.54 15.34 6.64
N PRO A 130 5.98 16.21 5.78
CA PRO A 130 6.65 17.42 5.34
C PRO A 130 6.90 18.37 6.51
N LYS A 131 8.06 19.05 6.51
CA LYS A 131 8.48 19.94 7.60
C LYS A 131 7.53 21.12 7.84
N ASP A 132 6.88 21.61 6.79
CA ASP A 132 5.91 22.70 6.86
C ASP A 132 4.45 22.22 6.96
N GLY A 133 4.24 20.90 7.01
CA GLY A 133 2.91 20.28 7.09
C GLY A 133 2.06 20.47 5.82
N LYS A 134 2.69 20.70 4.66
CA LYS A 134 1.97 21.01 3.42
C LYS A 134 2.37 20.12 2.24
N ASN A 135 1.42 19.95 1.33
CA ASN A 135 1.64 19.40 0.00
C ASN A 135 2.33 20.43 -0.93
N PRO A 136 2.90 19.99 -2.07
CA PRO A 136 3.51 20.89 -3.05
C PRO A 136 2.56 21.96 -3.61
N ASP A 137 1.24 21.68 -3.63
CA ASP A 137 0.21 22.64 -4.05
C ASP A 137 -0.20 23.64 -2.94
N GLY A 138 0.40 23.53 -1.76
CA GLY A 138 0.16 24.38 -0.60
C GLY A 138 -1.01 23.95 0.29
N THR A 139 -1.72 22.87 -0.06
CA THR A 139 -2.75 22.28 0.80
C THR A 139 -2.14 21.61 2.03
N ALA A 140 -2.95 21.36 3.05
CA ALA A 140 -2.48 20.68 4.25
C ALA A 140 -2.15 19.21 3.93
N TYR A 141 -1.01 18.74 4.41
CA TYR A 141 -0.65 17.33 4.32
C TYR A 141 -1.62 16.48 5.16
N ASP A 142 -2.10 15.38 4.59
CA ASP A 142 -2.93 14.43 5.30
C ASP A 142 -2.05 13.47 6.10
N ASN A 143 -2.09 13.59 7.43
CA ASN A 143 -1.38 12.68 8.33
C ASN A 143 -1.79 11.22 8.15
N GLY A 144 -2.91 10.93 7.49
CA GLY A 144 -3.28 9.59 7.06
C GLY A 144 -2.14 8.89 6.30
N TYR A 145 -1.31 9.58 5.53
CA TYR A 145 -0.22 8.91 4.79
C TYR A 145 0.97 8.46 5.65
N LEU A 146 1.06 8.90 6.91
CA LEU A 146 2.14 8.50 7.81
C LEU A 146 1.99 7.04 8.25
N LEU A 147 3.07 6.25 8.15
CA LEU A 147 3.12 4.84 8.55
C LEU A 147 2.56 4.61 9.96
N LYS A 148 2.95 5.46 10.92
CA LYS A 148 2.49 5.36 12.32
C LYS A 148 0.96 5.45 12.49
N ASN A 149 0.26 6.04 11.52
CA ASN A 149 -1.21 6.16 11.51
C ASN A 149 -1.88 5.01 10.73
N GLN A 150 -1.09 4.22 10.02
CA GLN A 150 -1.51 3.06 9.24
C GLN A 150 -1.27 1.73 9.96
N VAL A 151 -0.65 1.78 11.14
CA VAL A 151 -0.46 0.62 12.02
C VAL A 151 -1.48 0.60 13.15
N THR A 152 -1.98 -0.59 13.46
CA THR A 152 -2.57 -0.93 14.77
C THR A 152 -1.57 -1.76 15.55
N LYS A 153 -2.03 -2.40 16.63
CA LYS A 153 -1.19 -3.31 17.41
C LYS A 153 -0.62 -4.44 16.55
N ASP A 154 -1.44 -5.06 15.71
CA ASP A 154 -1.14 -6.28 14.96
C ASP A 154 -1.31 -6.13 13.45
N THR A 155 -1.81 -4.98 12.97
CA THR A 155 -2.16 -4.81 11.56
C THR A 155 -1.46 -3.62 10.96
N LEU A 156 -0.80 -3.82 9.81
CA LEU A 156 -0.36 -2.77 8.91
C LEU A 156 -1.39 -2.64 7.79
N LYS A 157 -2.09 -1.51 7.73
CA LYS A 157 -3.16 -1.28 6.76
C LYS A 157 -2.61 -1.02 5.36
N PHE A 158 -3.41 -1.31 4.36
CA PHE A 158 -3.22 -0.93 2.97
C PHE A 158 -4.53 -0.39 2.40
N SER A 159 -4.47 0.67 1.61
CA SER A 159 -5.60 1.14 0.83
C SER A 159 -5.14 1.99 -0.34
N ASP A 160 -5.71 1.75 -1.52
CA ASP A 160 -5.48 2.57 -2.70
C ASP A 160 -6.76 2.75 -3.52
N TYR A 161 -7.03 4.00 -3.91
CA TYR A 161 -8.24 4.47 -4.58
C TYR A 161 -7.87 5.36 -5.76
N PRO A 162 -7.37 4.75 -6.85
CA PRO A 162 -6.89 5.50 -8.00
C PRO A 162 -8.04 6.18 -8.73
N ALA A 163 -7.77 7.35 -9.29
CA ALA A 163 -8.69 8.07 -10.17
C ALA A 163 -8.08 8.29 -11.57
N GLY A 164 -8.90 8.54 -12.57
CA GLY A 164 -8.44 8.80 -13.94
C GLY A 164 -8.22 7.50 -14.72
N SER A 165 -7.22 7.44 -15.60
CA SER A 165 -7.03 6.32 -16.54
C SER A 165 -6.87 4.94 -15.89
N ASP A 166 -7.05 3.88 -16.69
CA ASP A 166 -6.79 2.50 -16.28
C ASP A 166 -5.37 2.36 -15.70
N LYS A 167 -5.22 1.45 -14.74
CA LYS A 167 -3.94 1.21 -14.03
C LYS A 167 -3.77 -0.27 -13.72
N VAL A 168 -2.52 -0.71 -13.74
CA VAL A 168 -2.12 -2.05 -13.29
C VAL A 168 -1.05 -1.86 -12.22
N PHE A 169 -1.25 -2.50 -11.08
CA PHE A 169 -0.38 -2.38 -9.92
C PHE A 169 0.12 -3.75 -9.49
N ASN A 170 1.36 -3.77 -9.01
CA ASN A 170 1.88 -4.84 -8.20
C ASN A 170 2.31 -4.25 -6.84
N THR A 171 1.90 -4.90 -5.76
CA THR A 171 2.08 -4.42 -4.38
C THR A 171 2.65 -5.54 -3.53
N TRP A 172 3.70 -5.26 -2.76
CA TRP A 172 4.34 -6.21 -1.85
C TRP A 172 4.36 -5.65 -0.44
N LEU A 173 4.23 -6.56 0.52
CA LEU A 173 4.71 -6.29 1.86
C LEU A 173 6.24 -6.29 1.82
N VAL A 174 6.86 -5.29 2.42
CA VAL A 174 8.32 -5.22 2.56
C VAL A 174 8.67 -5.06 4.01
N SER A 175 9.85 -5.52 4.37
CA SER A 175 10.42 -5.25 5.66
C SER A 175 11.63 -4.36 5.59
N LEU A 176 11.82 -3.62 6.67
CA LEU A 176 12.80 -2.55 6.76
C LEU A 176 13.71 -2.78 7.97
N ASN A 177 14.96 -2.35 7.81
CA ASN A 177 15.90 -2.21 8.91
C ASN A 177 15.54 -0.98 9.75
N ALA A 178 16.11 -0.85 10.94
CA ALA A 178 15.84 0.27 11.86
C ALA A 178 16.24 1.65 11.30
N ASP A 179 17.07 1.70 10.25
CA ASP A 179 17.43 2.93 9.53
C ASP A 179 16.48 3.25 8.35
N GLY A 180 15.41 2.48 8.18
CA GLY A 180 14.44 2.62 7.09
C GLY A 180 14.92 2.06 5.75
N SER A 181 16.12 1.44 5.70
CA SER A 181 16.59 0.77 4.50
C SER A 181 15.87 -0.56 4.27
N PHE A 182 15.78 -0.97 3.01
CA PHE A 182 15.22 -2.24 2.60
C PHE A 182 15.90 -3.42 3.31
N HIS A 183 15.11 -4.34 3.88
CA HIS A 183 15.59 -5.60 4.45
C HIS A 183 15.26 -6.78 3.53
N ASP A 184 13.98 -7.14 3.42
CA ASP A 184 13.54 -8.25 2.58
C ASP A 184 12.16 -8.00 1.97
N TRP A 185 11.86 -8.81 0.96
CA TRP A 185 10.55 -8.87 0.36
C TRP A 185 9.69 -9.94 1.01
N HIS A 186 8.42 -9.64 1.19
CA HIS A 186 7.39 -10.59 1.58
C HIS A 186 6.36 -10.73 0.47
N GLU A 187 5.41 -11.65 0.62
CA GLU A 187 4.34 -11.89 -0.34
C GLU A 187 3.57 -10.61 -0.71
N GLY A 188 2.87 -10.65 -1.83
CA GLY A 188 2.20 -9.49 -2.39
C GLY A 188 0.97 -9.85 -3.20
N PHE A 189 0.44 -8.86 -3.91
CA PHE A 189 -0.70 -9.01 -4.79
C PHE A 189 -0.61 -8.02 -5.96
N SER A 190 -1.21 -8.38 -7.08
CA SER A 190 -1.42 -7.46 -8.20
C SER A 190 -2.89 -7.26 -8.45
N TRP A 191 -3.25 -6.12 -9.01
CA TRP A 191 -4.63 -5.75 -9.28
C TRP A 191 -4.71 -4.72 -10.40
N GLU A 192 -5.89 -4.63 -11.01
CA GLU A 192 -6.15 -3.74 -12.14
C GLU A 192 -7.33 -2.83 -11.83
N TYR A 193 -7.18 -1.54 -12.09
CA TYR A 193 -8.25 -0.55 -12.03
C TYR A 193 -8.70 -0.18 -13.44
N SER A 194 -10.01 -0.23 -13.68
CA SER A 194 -10.64 0.25 -14.91
C SER A 194 -11.42 1.53 -14.65
N ASN A 195 -11.07 2.60 -15.35
CA ASN A 195 -11.76 3.89 -15.30
C ASN A 195 -13.16 3.81 -15.92
N THR A 196 -13.30 3.01 -16.99
CA THR A 196 -14.57 2.91 -17.73
C THR A 196 -15.71 2.48 -16.84
N ASN A 197 -15.44 1.59 -15.89
CA ASN A 197 -16.42 1.05 -14.96
C ASN A 197 -16.24 1.58 -13.53
N ASN A 198 -15.14 2.29 -13.26
CA ASN A 198 -14.67 2.62 -11.91
C ASN A 198 -14.62 1.38 -11.01
N THR A 199 -14.01 0.30 -11.54
CA THR A 199 -13.95 -1.01 -10.90
C THR A 199 -12.53 -1.53 -10.81
N VAL A 200 -12.20 -2.15 -9.68
CA VAL A 200 -11.04 -3.03 -9.55
C VAL A 200 -11.37 -4.44 -10.03
N SER A 201 -10.37 -5.10 -10.61
CA SER A 201 -10.45 -6.46 -11.14
C SER A 201 -9.08 -7.14 -11.07
N ASN A 202 -9.03 -8.42 -11.46
CA ASN A 202 -7.79 -9.18 -11.64
C ASN A 202 -6.88 -9.21 -10.39
N ILE A 203 -7.48 -9.20 -9.19
CA ILE A 203 -6.76 -9.33 -7.92
C ILE A 203 -6.17 -10.74 -7.83
N LYS A 204 -4.85 -10.85 -7.74
CA LYS A 204 -4.13 -12.14 -7.66
C LYS A 204 -2.91 -12.04 -6.76
N ALA A 205 -2.55 -13.15 -6.12
CA ALA A 205 -1.37 -13.23 -5.27
C ALA A 205 -0.07 -13.13 -6.08
N LEU A 206 0.96 -12.55 -5.45
CA LEU A 206 2.33 -12.50 -5.92
C LEU A 206 3.26 -13.16 -4.89
N THR A 207 4.35 -13.74 -5.38
CA THR A 207 5.39 -14.33 -4.54
C THR A 207 6.28 -13.26 -3.91
N ALA A 208 6.92 -13.61 -2.80
CA ALA A 208 7.79 -12.71 -2.05
C ALA A 208 8.95 -12.15 -2.86
N SER A 209 9.58 -12.89 -3.77
CA SER A 209 10.78 -12.39 -4.47
C SER A 209 10.47 -11.91 -5.90
N PRO A 210 10.14 -10.63 -6.13
CA PRO A 210 9.95 -10.13 -7.48
C PRO A 210 11.29 -10.13 -8.25
N THR A 211 11.30 -10.68 -9.46
CA THR A 211 12.55 -10.95 -10.20
C THR A 211 12.85 -9.96 -11.33
N ASP A 212 11.87 -9.13 -11.71
CA ASP A 212 12.05 -8.17 -12.80
C ASP A 212 13.06 -7.08 -12.46
N ALA A 213 13.72 -6.56 -13.50
CA ALA A 213 14.75 -5.54 -13.36
C ALA A 213 14.25 -4.24 -12.69
N GLN A 214 12.97 -3.92 -12.82
CA GLN A 214 12.34 -2.75 -12.20
C GLN A 214 12.45 -2.72 -10.67
N TYR A 215 12.57 -3.89 -10.04
CA TYR A 215 12.67 -4.04 -8.59
C TYR A 215 14.13 -3.97 -8.09
N LYS A 216 15.11 -4.09 -9.00
CA LYS A 216 16.54 -4.07 -8.65
C LYS A 216 17.04 -2.70 -8.22
N ASN A 217 16.37 -1.62 -8.64
CA ASN A 217 16.75 -0.25 -8.25
C ASN A 217 16.51 0.02 -6.76
N ILE A 218 15.57 -0.68 -6.13
CA ILE A 218 15.33 -0.63 -4.67
C ILE A 218 16.48 -1.34 -3.94
N ILE A 219 16.96 -2.45 -4.51
CA ILE A 219 18.02 -3.30 -3.96
C ILE A 219 19.43 -2.68 -4.15
N GLY A 220 19.61 -1.76 -5.11
CA GLY A 220 20.93 -1.22 -5.47
C GLY A 220 21.11 0.29 -5.43
N GLY A 221 20.05 1.09 -5.23
CA GLY A 221 20.08 2.54 -5.50
C GLY A 221 19.68 3.47 -4.35
N PHE A 222 19.00 2.97 -3.30
CA PHE A 222 18.67 3.79 -2.12
C PHE A 222 19.67 3.60 -0.96
N ALA A 223 20.58 2.62 -1.06
CA ALA A 223 21.65 2.40 -0.09
C ALA A 223 22.74 3.50 -0.11
N SER A 224 22.80 4.33 -1.15
CA SER A 224 23.48 5.61 -1.05
C SER A 224 22.48 6.65 -0.57
N SER A 225 22.18 6.60 0.72
CA SER A 225 21.66 7.75 1.44
C SER A 225 22.45 8.98 0.98
N VAL A 226 21.77 9.95 0.37
CA VAL A 226 22.26 11.31 0.40
C VAL A 226 22.40 11.62 1.88
N PRO A 227 23.61 11.84 2.43
CA PRO A 227 23.73 12.17 3.83
C PRO A 227 22.84 13.38 4.06
N GLU A 228 21.91 13.28 5.02
CA GLU A 228 21.20 14.48 5.45
C GLU A 228 22.26 15.55 5.75
N PRO A 229 22.11 16.80 5.26
CA PRO A 229 23.20 17.79 5.27
C PRO A 229 23.77 18.12 6.67
N TRP A 230 23.09 17.71 7.75
CA TRP A 230 23.57 17.86 9.12
C TRP A 230 24.52 16.73 9.59
N SER A 231 24.47 15.52 9.02
CA SER A 231 25.40 14.44 9.36
C SER A 231 26.83 14.77 8.90
N ALA A 232 26.96 15.47 7.77
CA ALA A 232 28.25 16.01 7.30
C ALA A 232 28.75 17.18 8.17
N SER A 233 27.83 17.95 8.77
CA SER A 233 28.17 19.10 9.62
C SER A 233 28.71 18.66 10.99
N LEU A 234 28.18 17.58 11.56
CA LEU A 234 28.68 17.02 12.83
C LEU A 234 30.07 16.37 12.71
N ALA A 235 30.36 15.73 11.57
CA ALA A 235 31.68 15.16 11.31
C ALA A 235 32.77 16.24 11.17
N LEU A 236 32.43 17.42 10.61
CA LEU A 236 33.37 18.54 10.45
C LEU A 236 33.64 19.31 11.75
N VAL A 237 32.66 19.40 12.66
CA VAL A 237 32.85 20.06 13.96
C VAL A 237 33.64 19.17 14.93
N GLY A 238 33.47 17.84 14.87
CA GLY A 238 34.24 16.89 15.67
C GLY A 238 35.75 16.92 15.38
N LEU A 239 36.14 17.16 14.12
CA LEU A 239 37.55 17.17 13.72
C LEU A 239 38.31 18.44 14.19
N MET A 240 37.64 19.59 14.34
CA MET A 240 38.30 20.82 14.77
C MET A 240 38.55 20.90 16.28
N THR A 241 37.82 20.14 17.10
CA THR A 241 37.96 20.19 18.57
C THR A 241 39.15 19.37 19.09
N LEU A 242 39.67 18.41 18.31
CA LEU A 242 40.78 17.54 18.69
C LEU A 242 42.19 18.09 18.36
N MET A 243 42.30 19.25 17.70
CA MET A 243 43.59 19.87 17.35
C MET A 243 44.04 21.02 18.28
N ARG A 244 43.42 21.21 19.46
CA ARG A 244 43.97 22.12 20.48
C ARG A 244 44.99 21.40 21.36
N LYS A 245 46.23 21.35 20.86
CA LYS A 245 47.42 20.95 21.63
C LYS A 245 47.65 21.95 22.79
N PRO A 246 47.75 21.51 24.05
CA PRO A 246 48.08 22.43 25.14
C PRO A 246 49.54 22.91 25.01
N ARG A 247 49.72 24.23 24.97
CA ARG A 247 51.02 24.90 24.99
C ARG A 247 51.49 24.93 26.45
N ARG A 248 52.49 24.12 26.79
CA ARG A 248 53.15 24.18 28.11
C ARG A 248 54.05 25.41 28.17
N SER A 249 53.85 26.23 29.20
CA SER A 249 54.81 27.19 29.74
C SER A 249 55.55 26.57 30.91
#